data_AF-A0A7X9HDY3-F1
#
_entry.id   AF-A0A7X9HDY3-F1
#
_cell.length_a   1.000
_cell.length_b   1.000
_cell.length_c   1.000
_cell.angle_alpha   90.00
_cell.angle_beta   90.00
_cell.angle_gamma   90.00
#
_symmetry.space_group_name_H-M   'P 1'
#
loop_
_entity.id
_entity.type
_entity.pdbx_description
1 polymer ?
#
loop_
_entity_poly.entity_id
_entity_poly.type
_entity_poly.pdbx_seq_one_letter_code
_entity_poly.pdbx_strand_id
1 'polypeptide(L)'
;MPKNNYFKLARLAFMMNSQSSSSIPVTFTLLKVFDSVLSPQEVDFLLSMGKDTATSDAIFKKVNMPYDKACEIFSSLIAKGMIWSKVQEGQELFSVSPIMLGWFEVYLCNGSTTSEKREFAHYLTRLFNSWKKYNVTPLRQLRNWI
;
A
#
# COMPACT_ATOMS: atom_id res chain seq x y z
N MET A 1 14.03 -6.72 -13.90
CA MET A 1 14.77 -6.02 -12.81
C MET A 1 13.75 -5.30 -11.94
N PRO A 2 13.99 -5.17 -10.62
CA PRO A 2 13.06 -4.45 -9.75
C PRO A 2 12.95 -2.99 -10.20
N LYS A 3 11.73 -2.46 -10.24
CA LYS A 3 11.47 -1.06 -10.63
C LYS A 3 11.89 -0.11 -9.50
N ASN A 4 11.74 -0.55 -8.26
CA ASN A 4 11.93 0.23 -7.05
C ASN A 4 13.10 -0.27 -6.20
N ASN A 5 13.54 0.59 -5.28
CA ASN A 5 14.46 0.20 -4.22
C ASN A 5 13.73 -0.60 -3.12
N TYR A 6 14.11 -1.86 -2.92
CA TYR A 6 13.50 -2.75 -1.94
C TYR A 6 13.57 -2.24 -0.49
N PHE A 7 14.59 -1.45 -0.12
CA PHE A 7 14.64 -0.83 1.20
C PHE A 7 13.55 0.23 1.39
N LYS A 8 13.26 1.02 0.35
CA LYS A 8 12.15 2.00 0.38
C LYS A 8 10.81 1.28 0.45
N LEU A 9 10.62 0.21 -0.32
CA LEU A 9 9.42 -0.61 -0.26
C LEU A 9 9.22 -1.26 1.12
N ALA A 10 10.28 -1.76 1.74
CA ALA A 10 10.22 -2.31 3.10
C ALA A 10 9.83 -1.22 4.11
N ARG A 11 10.44 -0.03 4.02
CA ARG A 11 10.08 1.11 4.86
C ARG A 11 8.61 1.50 4.70
N LEU A 12 8.11 1.55 3.47
CA LEU A 12 6.70 1.81 3.18
C LEU A 12 5.81 0.72 3.80
N ALA A 13 6.19 -0.56 3.66
CA ALA A 13 5.44 -1.67 4.24
C ALA A 13 5.34 -1.57 5.77
N PHE A 14 6.45 -1.28 6.45
CA PHE A 14 6.44 -1.07 7.90
C PHE A 14 5.60 0.13 8.32
N MET A 15 5.66 1.22 7.55
CA MET A 15 4.83 2.41 7.78
C MET A 15 3.34 2.07 7.67
N MET A 16 2.92 1.40 6.60
CA MET A 16 1.54 0.97 6.39
C MET A 16 1.07 -0.02 7.46
N ASN A 17 1.91 -0.97 7.86
CA ASN A 17 1.60 -1.91 8.95
C ASN A 17 1.33 -1.22 10.28
N SER A 18 2.06 -0.15 10.59
CA SER A 18 1.88 0.58 11.86
C SER A 18 0.55 1.34 11.95
N GLN A 19 -0.21 1.42 10.87
CA GLN A 19 -1.55 2.01 10.84
C GLN A 19 -2.67 0.98 11.11
N SER A 20 -2.34 -0.30 11.33
CA SER A 20 -3.29 -1.35 11.68
C SER A 20 -2.90 -2.02 13.00
N SER A 21 -3.89 -2.48 13.76
CA SER A 21 -3.68 -3.35 14.92
C SER A 21 -3.12 -4.72 14.52
N SER A 22 -3.40 -5.17 13.30
CA SER A 22 -2.89 -6.42 12.74
C SER A 22 -1.75 -6.14 11.77
N SER A 23 -0.52 -6.49 12.16
CA SER A 23 0.64 -6.37 11.28
C SER A 23 0.81 -7.59 10.37
N ILE A 24 1.13 -7.34 9.11
CA ILE A 24 1.45 -8.38 8.13
C ILE A 24 2.96 -8.55 8.04
N PRO A 25 3.50 -9.78 8.01
CA PRO A 25 4.94 -9.99 7.83
C PRO A 25 5.46 -9.36 6.53
N VAL A 26 6.46 -8.48 6.66
CA VAL A 26 7.12 -7.83 5.51
C VAL A 26 8.08 -8.84 4.87
N THR A 27 7.56 -9.62 3.92
CA THR A 27 8.31 -10.65 3.19
C THR A 27 8.77 -10.14 1.83
N PHE A 28 9.79 -10.76 1.25
CA PHE A 28 10.23 -10.43 -0.11
C PHE A 28 9.12 -10.59 -1.16
N THR A 29 8.20 -11.54 -0.97
CA THR A 29 7.02 -11.70 -1.82
C THR A 29 6.10 -10.48 -1.74
N LEU A 30 5.85 -9.94 -0.55
CA LEU A 30 5.05 -8.72 -0.38
C LEU A 30 5.73 -7.53 -1.07
N LEU A 31 7.05 -7.40 -0.93
CA LEU A 31 7.79 -6.31 -1.58
C LEU A 31 7.72 -6.40 -3.11
N LYS A 32 7.73 -7.61 -3.68
CA LYS A 32 7.51 -7.81 -5.12
C LYS A 32 6.11 -7.38 -5.57
N VAL A 33 5.10 -7.62 -4.73
CA VAL A 33 3.74 -7.17 -5.02
C VAL A 33 3.71 -5.63 -5.07
N PHE A 34 4.30 -4.95 -4.10
CA PHE A 34 4.43 -3.48 -4.16
C PHE A 34 5.22 -2.99 -5.38
N ASP A 35 6.34 -3.64 -5.71
CA ASP A 35 7.15 -3.29 -6.89
C ASP A 35 6.39 -3.43 -8.22
N SER A 36 5.41 -4.35 -8.28
CA SER A 36 4.60 -4.56 -9.48
C SER A 36 3.53 -3.48 -9.70
N VAL A 37 3.03 -2.86 -8.61
CA VAL A 37 1.91 -1.90 -8.65
C VAL A 37 2.38 -0.45 -8.57
N LEU A 38 3.44 -0.20 -7.80
CA LEU A 38 3.92 1.14 -7.50
C LEU A 38 5.14 1.49 -8.36
N SER A 39 5.12 2.70 -8.91
CA SER A 39 6.29 3.33 -9.49
C SER A 39 7.19 3.93 -8.40
N PRO A 40 8.49 4.18 -8.70
CA PRO A 40 9.40 4.83 -7.76
C PRO A 40 8.91 6.17 -7.21
N GLN A 41 8.25 6.95 -8.07
CA GLN A 41 7.74 8.27 -7.70
C GLN A 41 6.53 8.16 -6.76
N GLU A 42 5.67 7.16 -6.97
CA GLU A 42 4.56 6.84 -6.08
C GLU A 42 5.04 6.37 -4.70
N VAL A 43 6.08 5.53 -4.64
CA VAL A 43 6.69 5.10 -3.37
C VAL A 43 7.24 6.29 -2.60
N ASP A 44 7.98 7.18 -3.29
CA ASP A 44 8.53 8.38 -2.66
C ASP A 44 7.41 9.33 -2.19
N PHE A 45 6.35 9.48 -2.98
CA PHE A 45 5.17 10.26 -2.59
C PHE A 45 4.53 9.73 -1.30
N LEU A 46 4.26 8.43 -1.23
CA LEU A 46 3.65 7.80 -0.05
C LEU A 46 4.54 7.94 1.19
N LEU A 47 5.87 7.78 1.03
CA LEU A 47 6.82 7.97 2.13
C LEU A 47 6.89 9.43 2.61
N SER A 48 6.76 10.41 1.70
CA SER A 48 6.71 11.84 2.03
C SER A 48 5.41 12.22 2.73
N MET A 49 4.29 11.58 2.38
CA MET A 49 3.00 11.80 3.06
C MET A 49 3.05 11.39 4.53
N GLY A 50 3.73 10.27 4.84
CA GLY A 50 3.89 9.77 6.19
C GLY A 50 2.67 9.01 6.71
N LYS A 51 2.50 8.97 8.04
CA LYS A 51 1.42 8.22 8.73
C LYS A 51 0.22 9.09 9.09
N ASP A 52 0.38 10.39 9.10
CA ASP A 52 -0.64 11.30 9.60
C ASP A 52 -1.76 11.45 8.58
N THR A 53 -2.98 11.68 9.07
CA THR A 53 -4.08 12.10 8.20
C THR A 53 -3.93 13.59 7.89
N ALA A 54 -4.06 13.99 6.63
CA ALA A 54 -3.89 15.38 6.22
C ALA A 54 -4.81 15.73 5.04
N THR A 55 -5.10 17.01 4.85
CA THR A 55 -5.79 17.49 3.65
C THR A 55 -4.89 17.36 2.42
N SER A 56 -5.48 17.31 1.23
CA SER A 56 -4.73 17.29 -0.05
C SER A 56 -3.71 18.43 -0.12
N ASP A 57 -4.10 19.65 0.25
CA ASP A 57 -3.20 20.81 0.26
C ASP A 57 -2.00 20.65 1.19
N ALA A 58 -2.20 20.08 2.37
CA ALA A 58 -1.11 19.82 3.31
C ALA A 58 -0.17 18.72 2.80
N ILE A 59 -0.70 17.73 2.08
CA ILE A 59 0.10 16.67 1.44
C ILE A 59 0.93 17.27 0.30
N PHE A 60 0.32 18.09 -0.55
CA PHE A 60 1.00 18.74 -1.68
C PHE A 60 2.11 19.69 -1.24
N LYS A 61 2.02 20.30 -0.05
CA LYS A 61 3.10 21.08 0.55
C LYS A 61 4.26 20.23 1.08
N LYS A 62 4.03 18.98 1.47
CA LYS A 62 5.05 18.06 2.02
C LYS A 62 5.85 17.36 0.91
N VAL A 63 5.22 17.11 -0.24
CA VAL A 63 5.87 16.41 -1.36
C VAL A 63 6.74 17.39 -2.14
N ASN A 64 8.02 17.04 -2.33
CA ASN A 64 8.96 17.86 -3.06
C ASN A 64 8.84 17.59 -4.58
N MET A 65 7.72 18.01 -5.19
CA MET A 65 7.48 17.84 -6.62
C MET A 65 6.53 18.91 -7.18
N PRO A 66 6.52 19.13 -8.52
CA PRO A 66 5.57 20.05 -9.15
C PRO A 66 4.12 19.66 -8.88
N TYR A 67 3.26 20.68 -8.69
CA TYR A 67 1.85 20.49 -8.31
C TYR A 67 1.09 19.57 -9.29
N ASP A 68 1.18 19.82 -10.59
CA ASP A 68 0.45 19.03 -11.59
C ASP A 68 0.81 17.54 -11.52
N LYS A 69 2.09 17.26 -11.29
CA LYS A 69 2.61 15.90 -11.14
C LYS A 69 2.19 15.28 -9.80
N ALA A 70 2.14 16.08 -8.74
CA ALA A 70 1.62 15.66 -7.44
C ALA A 70 0.15 15.25 -7.55
N CYS A 71 -0.67 16.02 -8.27
CA CYS A 71 -2.07 15.71 -8.51
C CYS A 71 -2.23 14.39 -9.30
N GLU A 72 -1.49 14.21 -10.39
CA GLU A 72 -1.53 12.97 -11.18
C GLU A 72 -1.18 11.73 -10.33
N ILE A 73 -0.08 11.80 -9.58
CA ILE A 73 0.35 10.71 -8.68
C ILE A 73 -0.68 10.46 -7.59
N PHE A 74 -1.22 11.51 -6.99
CA PHE A 74 -2.22 11.40 -5.92
C PHE A 74 -3.50 10.72 -6.43
N SER A 75 -4.02 11.13 -7.59
CA SER A 75 -5.18 10.49 -8.21
C SER A 75 -4.91 9.03 -8.58
N SER A 76 -3.73 8.71 -9.11
CA SER A 76 -3.30 7.33 -9.38
C SER A 76 -3.28 6.48 -8.09
N LEU A 77 -2.73 7.01 -7.00
CA LEU A 77 -2.64 6.33 -5.72
C LEU A 77 -4.01 6.07 -5.07
N ILE A 78 -4.95 7.03 -5.18
CA ILE A 78 -6.35 6.82 -4.77
C ILE A 78 -6.98 5.70 -5.61
N ALA A 79 -6.85 5.74 -6.93
CA ALA A 79 -7.40 4.72 -7.82
C ALA A 79 -6.81 3.31 -7.56
N LYS A 80 -5.55 3.25 -7.09
CA LYS A 80 -4.87 2.00 -6.67
C LYS A 80 -5.25 1.56 -5.24
N GLY A 81 -6.02 2.35 -4.49
CA GLY A 81 -6.40 2.05 -3.11
C GLY A 81 -5.28 2.25 -2.08
N MET A 82 -4.21 2.97 -2.44
CA MET A 82 -3.04 3.23 -1.60
C MET A 82 -3.23 4.43 -0.67
N ILE A 83 -4.19 5.29 -0.98
CA ILE A 83 -4.61 6.42 -0.16
C ILE A 83 -6.11 6.28 0.08
N TRP A 84 -6.54 6.43 1.32
CA TRP A 84 -7.94 6.46 1.71
C TRP A 84 -8.34 7.86 2.13
N SER A 85 -9.56 8.26 1.77
CA SER A 85 -10.16 9.48 2.27
C SER A 85 -11.20 9.19 3.35
N LYS A 86 -11.32 10.12 4.29
CA LYS A 86 -12.36 10.15 5.32
C LYS A 86 -12.84 11.58 5.48
N VAL A 87 -14.14 11.77 5.65
CA VAL A 87 -14.68 13.10 5.97
C VAL A 87 -14.72 13.24 7.48
N GLN A 88 -14.06 14.27 8.01
CA GLN A 88 -14.04 14.60 9.43
C GLN A 88 -14.31 16.10 9.58
N GLU A 89 -15.33 16.47 10.37
CA GLU A 89 -15.70 17.87 10.63
C GLU A 89 -15.91 18.70 9.35
N GLY A 90 -16.46 18.07 8.30
CA GLY A 90 -16.70 18.71 7.01
C GLY A 90 -15.47 18.87 6.11
N GLN A 91 -14.30 18.38 6.53
CA GLN A 91 -13.09 18.35 5.73
C GLN A 91 -12.76 16.93 5.27
N GLU A 92 -12.34 16.80 4.01
CA GLU A 92 -11.81 15.53 3.50
C GLU A 92 -10.34 15.39 3.88
N LEU A 93 -10.04 14.34 4.65
CA LEU A 93 -8.71 14.01 5.12
C LEU A 93 -8.25 12.72 4.46
N PHE A 94 -6.98 12.67 4.08
CA PHE A 94 -6.37 11.55 3.40
C PHE A 94 -5.27 10.92 4.26
N SER A 95 -5.22 9.60 4.27
CA SER A 95 -4.16 8.80 4.91
C SER A 95 -3.67 7.70 3.98
N VAL A 96 -2.41 7.32 4.11
CA VAL A 96 -1.89 6.12 3.45
C VAL A 96 -2.64 4.90 3.98
N SER A 97 -3.10 4.00 3.10
CA SER A 97 -3.85 2.84 3.53
C SER A 97 -2.98 1.87 4.36
N PRO A 98 -3.54 1.17 5.36
CA PRO A 98 -2.85 0.07 5.99
C PRO A 98 -2.67 -1.08 5.00
N ILE A 99 -1.71 -1.98 5.25
CA ILE A 99 -1.61 -3.22 4.46
C ILE A 99 -2.80 -4.09 4.84
N MET A 100 -3.83 -4.11 3.99
CA MET A 100 -5.03 -4.90 4.21
C MET A 100 -5.47 -5.56 2.91
N LEU A 101 -6.13 -6.72 3.01
CA LEU A 101 -6.51 -7.50 1.82
C LEU A 101 -7.42 -6.74 0.84
N GLY A 102 -8.16 -5.75 1.33
CA GLY A 102 -9.10 -4.97 0.52
C GLY A 102 -8.47 -4.17 -0.62
N TRP A 103 -7.21 -3.71 -0.53
CA TRP A 103 -6.62 -2.96 -1.67
C TRP A 103 -6.24 -3.88 -2.83
N PHE A 104 -5.90 -5.15 -2.56
CA PHE A 104 -5.68 -6.15 -3.61
C PHE A 104 -6.96 -6.38 -4.41
N GLU A 105 -8.10 -6.46 -3.72
CA GLU A 105 -9.42 -6.60 -4.30
C GLU A 105 -9.79 -5.36 -5.12
N VAL A 106 -9.56 -4.15 -4.59
CA VAL A 106 -9.79 -2.89 -5.33
C VAL A 106 -8.94 -2.81 -6.61
N TYR A 107 -7.66 -3.19 -6.54
CA TYR A 107 -6.77 -3.15 -7.71
C TYR A 107 -7.16 -4.17 -8.79
N LEU A 108 -7.68 -5.34 -8.40
CA LEU A 108 -8.13 -6.40 -9.31
C LEU A 108 -9.55 -6.18 -9.85
N CYS A 109 -10.45 -5.55 -9.08
CA CYS A 109 -11.88 -5.42 -9.41
C CYS A 109 -12.22 -4.21 -10.29
N ASN A 110 -11.25 -3.43 -10.75
CA ASN A 110 -11.45 -2.29 -11.67
C ASN A 110 -11.76 -2.69 -13.14
N GLY A 111 -12.20 -3.93 -13.39
CA GLY A 111 -12.78 -4.37 -14.67
C GLY A 111 -11.83 -4.59 -15.85
N SER A 112 -10.52 -4.36 -15.71
CA SER A 112 -9.55 -4.55 -16.81
C SER A 112 -8.57 -5.69 -16.53
N THR A 113 -8.41 -6.61 -17.48
CA THR A 113 -7.46 -7.73 -17.39
C THR A 113 -6.21 -7.44 -18.21
N THR A 114 -5.16 -6.90 -17.58
CA THR A 114 -3.87 -6.60 -18.22
C THR A 114 -2.80 -7.65 -17.86
N SER A 115 -1.70 -7.70 -18.61
CA SER A 115 -0.54 -8.57 -18.33
C SER A 115 0.07 -8.30 -16.94
N GLU A 116 0.17 -7.03 -16.56
CA GLU A 116 0.64 -6.60 -15.24
C GLU A 116 -0.23 -7.13 -14.11
N LYS A 117 -1.56 -7.12 -14.30
CA LYS A 117 -2.52 -7.67 -13.30
C LYS A 117 -2.45 -9.17 -13.18
N ARG A 118 -2.17 -9.88 -14.28
CA ARG A 118 -1.89 -11.32 -14.20
C ARG A 118 -0.66 -11.56 -13.35
N GLU A 119 0.44 -10.84 -13.60
CA GLU A 119 1.67 -10.97 -12.81
C GLU A 119 1.42 -10.66 -11.32
N PHE A 120 0.68 -9.60 -11.03
CA PHE A 120 0.23 -9.26 -9.68
C PHE A 120 -0.58 -10.39 -9.04
N ALA A 121 -1.57 -10.96 -9.74
CA ALA A 121 -2.38 -12.07 -9.22
C ALA A 121 -1.53 -13.33 -8.94
N HIS A 122 -0.50 -13.59 -9.75
CA HIS A 122 0.47 -14.66 -9.49
C HIS A 122 1.26 -14.39 -8.20
N TYR A 123 1.77 -13.17 -7.99
CA TYR A 123 2.47 -12.83 -6.75
C TYR A 123 1.54 -12.84 -5.52
N LEU A 124 0.31 -12.37 -5.68
CA LEU A 124 -0.70 -12.38 -4.62
C LEU A 124 -1.05 -13.81 -4.20
N THR A 125 -1.20 -14.73 -5.15
CA THR A 125 -1.43 -16.16 -4.87
C THR A 125 -0.25 -16.76 -4.09
N ARG A 126 0.99 -16.40 -4.45
CA ARG A 126 2.19 -16.83 -3.69
C ARG A 126 2.23 -16.23 -2.29
N LEU A 127 1.78 -14.98 -2.13
CA LEU A 127 1.68 -14.32 -0.83
C LEU A 127 0.67 -15.04 0.07
N PHE A 128 -0.55 -15.31 -0.43
CA PHE A 128 -1.57 -16.06 0.30
C PHE A 128 -1.11 -17.48 0.67
N ASN A 129 -0.46 -18.18 -0.26
CA ASN A 129 0.11 -19.50 0.03
C ASN A 129 1.25 -19.43 1.07
N SER A 130 2.01 -18.34 1.11
CA SER A 130 3.01 -18.12 2.16
C SER A 130 2.34 -17.84 3.50
N TRP A 131 1.26 -17.06 3.52
CA TRP A 131 0.47 -16.77 4.74
C TRP A 131 -0.20 -18.01 5.32
N LYS A 132 -0.62 -18.98 4.49
CA LYS A 132 -1.08 -20.29 4.98
C LYS A 132 -0.06 -20.97 5.90
N LYS A 133 1.24 -20.80 5.64
CA LYS A 133 2.31 -21.34 6.51
C LYS A 133 2.39 -20.67 7.87
N TYR A 134 1.90 -19.45 8.00
CA TYR A 134 1.84 -18.70 9.27
C TYR A 134 0.50 -18.87 9.99
N ASN A 135 -0.50 -19.49 9.35
CA ASN A 135 -1.83 -19.75 9.92
C ASN A 135 -1.92 -21.13 10.60
N VAL A 136 -0.77 -21.70 11.00
CA VAL A 136 -0.66 -22.96 11.73
C VAL A 136 -0.48 -22.69 13.23
N THR A 137 -0.95 -23.60 14.09
CA THR A 137 -0.66 -23.57 15.52
C THR A 137 0.85 -23.83 15.75
N PRO A 138 1.53 -23.11 16.66
CA PRO A 138 1.00 -22.17 17.67
C PRO A 138 0.97 -20.69 17.23
N LEU A 139 1.51 -20.34 16.06
CA LEU A 139 1.62 -18.95 15.58
C LEU A 139 0.27 -18.24 15.46
N ARG A 140 -0.78 -18.97 15.08
CA ARG A 140 -2.17 -18.45 15.03
C ARG A 140 -2.70 -18.04 16.41
N GLN A 141 -2.34 -18.77 17.48
CA GLN A 141 -2.82 -18.47 18.83
C GLN A 141 -2.12 -17.24 19.41
N LEU A 142 -0.80 -17.09 19.17
CA LEU A 142 -0.04 -15.90 19.55
C LEU A 142 -0.57 -14.62 18.91
N ARG A 143 -0.97 -14.67 17.63
CA ARG A 143 -1.56 -13.52 16.93
C ARG A 143 -2.95 -13.14 17.44
N ASN A 144 -3.76 -14.10 17.89
CA ASN A 144 -5.11 -13.81 18.40
C ASN A 144 -5.11 -13.33 19.87
N TRP A 145 -3.96 -13.41 20.54
CA TRP A 145 -3.80 -13.03 21.95
C TRP A 145 -3.23 -11.61 22.14
N ILE A 146 -2.77 -10.99 21.05
CA ILE A 146 -2.35 -9.58 20.94
C ILE A 146 -3.48 -8.82 20.25
#